data_AF-A0A2J0LLG8-F1
#
_entry.id   AF-A0A2J0LLG8-F1
#
_cell.length_a   1.000
_cell.length_b   1.000
_cell.length_c   1.000
_cell.angle_alpha   90.00
_cell.angle_beta   90.00
_cell.angle_gamma   90.00
#
_symmetry.space_group_name_H-M   'P 1'
#
loop_
_entity.id
_entity.type
_entity.pdbx_description
1 polymer ?
#
loop_
_entity_poly.entity_id
_entity_poly.type
_entity_poly.pdbx_seq_one_letter_code
_entity_poly.pdbx_strand_id
1 'polypeptide(L)'
;YGVAPDHAKIKSVIKVFEKTLSRPNVKFLGNVSVGKDISIKDLKRFFDAVILSYGAETDRKLGIPGEELSGSHTATEFVAWYNGHPDYQNRSFDVSCKRAVVIGQGNVAMDVCRILCKTVDELKNTDISAHALEVLAKSQIEEIHMIGRRGPAQAAFTTGEIREFGHLIHAYPIVKAEDLQLNGASQKEMEDPLYPARKHNYEILQSFVNIDPAGRPRKFVIHFFKSPKAIEGSGRVEKIILEKNVLEGEVGNQKAKGTGQTEALDCGLILRSVG
;
A
#
# COMPACT_ATOMS: atom_id res chain seq x y z
N TYR A 1 -1.20 6.33 13.47
CA TYR A 1 -0.24 5.27 13.09
C TYR A 1 -0.43 4.78 11.65
N GLY A 2 -0.85 5.66 10.73
CA GLY A 2 -1.14 5.27 9.32
C GLY A 2 -0.29 6.08 8.36
N VAL A 3 -0.51 7.40 8.31
CA VAL A 3 0.27 8.35 7.49
C VAL A 3 1.76 8.06 7.59
N ALA A 4 2.38 7.82 6.44
CA ALA A 4 3.79 7.47 6.33
C ALA A 4 4.71 8.53 6.97
N PRO A 5 5.87 8.12 7.52
CA PRO A 5 6.74 9.02 8.26
C PRO A 5 7.37 10.12 7.39
N ASP A 6 7.53 9.85 6.10
CA ASP A 6 8.01 10.82 5.11
C ASP A 6 6.92 11.81 4.63
N HIS A 7 5.70 11.69 5.15
CA HIS A 7 4.55 12.57 4.87
C HIS A 7 4.15 13.43 6.08
N ALA A 8 5.13 13.97 6.80
CA ALA A 8 4.92 14.78 8.01
C ALA A 8 3.94 15.96 7.85
N LYS A 9 3.84 16.55 6.65
CA LYS A 9 2.90 17.65 6.38
C LYS A 9 1.44 17.25 6.61
N ILE A 10 1.04 16.04 6.23
CA ILE A 10 -0.33 15.55 6.41
C ILE A 10 -0.64 15.36 7.90
N LYS A 11 0.36 15.04 8.73
CA LYS A 11 0.23 14.90 10.18
C LYS A 11 -0.08 16.22 10.90
N SER A 12 0.04 17.37 10.22
CA SER A 12 -0.29 18.70 10.79
C SER A 12 -1.74 18.85 11.22
N VAL A 13 -2.66 18.01 10.72
CA VAL A 13 -4.06 17.94 11.16
C VAL A 13 -4.20 17.69 12.67
N ILE A 14 -3.17 17.11 13.32
CA ILE A 14 -3.11 16.94 14.78
C ILE A 14 -3.39 18.26 15.51
N LYS A 15 -2.95 19.41 14.99
CA LYS A 15 -3.22 20.72 15.60
C LYS A 15 -4.72 21.06 15.68
N VAL A 16 -5.50 20.58 14.71
CA VAL A 16 -6.97 20.74 14.71
C VAL A 16 -7.61 19.85 15.77
N PHE A 17 -7.08 18.63 15.94
CA PHE A 17 -7.54 17.71 16.99
C PHE A 17 -7.20 18.24 18.37
N GLU A 18 -5.98 18.72 18.61
CA GLU A 18 -5.56 19.35 19.87
C GLU A 18 -6.47 20.52 20.25
N LYS A 19 -6.78 21.41 19.28
CA LYS A 19 -7.72 22.53 19.49
C LYS A 19 -9.13 22.07 19.84
N THR A 20 -9.56 20.91 19.34
CA THR A 20 -10.87 20.35 19.65
C THR A 20 -10.88 19.73 21.04
N LEU A 21 -9.83 18.96 21.37
CA LEU A 21 -9.66 18.30 22.66
C LEU A 21 -9.42 19.27 23.81
N SER A 22 -8.94 20.50 23.55
CA SER A 22 -8.75 21.52 24.57
C SER A 22 -10.02 22.24 25.02
N ARG A 23 -11.17 21.98 24.37
CA ARG A 23 -12.46 22.57 24.75
C ARG A 23 -12.92 22.00 26.09
N PRO A 24 -13.45 22.84 27.02
CA PRO A 24 -13.82 22.38 28.36
C PRO A 24 -14.95 21.34 28.38
N ASN A 25 -15.75 21.27 27.32
CA ASN A 25 -16.83 20.30 27.16
C ASN A 25 -16.42 19.03 26.38
N VAL A 26 -15.13 18.85 26.08
CA VAL A 26 -14.60 17.65 25.41
C VAL A 26 -13.68 16.92 26.39
N LYS A 27 -13.86 15.60 26.51
CA LYS A 27 -13.02 14.73 27.34
C LYS A 27 -12.46 13.61 26.48
N PHE A 28 -11.17 13.35 26.62
CA PHE A 28 -10.49 12.21 26.01
C PHE A 28 -10.20 11.16 27.07
N LEU A 29 -10.58 9.91 26.80
CA LEU A 29 -10.28 8.75 27.63
C LEU A 29 -9.54 7.74 26.75
N GLY A 30 -8.21 7.76 26.81
CA GLY A 30 -7.35 6.76 26.18
C GLY A 30 -7.29 5.47 26.99
N ASN A 31 -6.73 4.41 26.40
CA ASN A 31 -6.57 3.10 27.03
C ASN A 31 -7.89 2.48 27.55
N VAL A 32 -9.00 2.71 26.81
CA VAL A 32 -10.31 2.11 27.05
C VAL A 32 -10.80 1.48 25.74
N SER A 33 -10.89 0.15 25.71
CA SER A 33 -11.37 -0.62 24.57
C SER A 33 -12.87 -0.88 24.69
N VAL A 34 -13.67 -0.18 23.88
CA VAL A 34 -15.12 -0.44 23.77
C VAL A 34 -15.36 -1.86 23.23
N GLY A 35 -16.21 -2.62 23.91
CA GLY A 35 -16.45 -4.04 23.66
C GLY A 35 -15.68 -4.97 24.61
N LYS A 36 -14.62 -4.48 25.27
CA LYS A 36 -13.85 -5.21 26.28
C LYS A 36 -14.01 -4.60 27.67
N ASP A 37 -13.66 -3.33 27.81
CA ASP A 37 -13.65 -2.62 29.10
C ASP A 37 -15.01 -1.97 29.39
N ILE A 38 -15.74 -1.56 28.34
CA ILE A 38 -17.09 -1.01 28.43
C ILE A 38 -17.93 -1.46 27.23
N SER A 39 -19.17 -1.85 27.45
CA SER A 39 -20.05 -2.27 26.35
C SER A 39 -20.71 -1.07 25.66
N ILE A 40 -21.11 -1.23 24.40
CA ILE A 40 -21.94 -0.23 23.69
C ILE A 40 -23.28 -0.01 24.43
N LYS A 41 -23.82 -1.05 25.06
CA LYS A 41 -25.05 -0.95 25.86
C LYS A 41 -24.86 -0.02 27.05
N ASP A 42 -23.71 -0.10 27.73
CA ASP A 42 -23.41 0.80 28.85
C ASP A 42 -23.22 2.23 28.38
N LEU A 43 -22.51 2.45 27.26
CA LEU A 43 -22.40 3.79 26.67
C LEU A 43 -23.77 4.41 26.37
N LYS A 44 -24.69 3.63 25.79
CA LYS A 44 -26.07 4.10 25.51
C LYS A 44 -26.89 4.44 26.76
N ARG A 45 -26.48 4.00 27.96
CA ARG A 45 -27.16 4.37 29.22
C ARG A 45 -26.69 5.73 29.75
N PHE A 46 -25.46 6.13 29.43
CA PHE A 46 -24.83 7.33 29.96
C PHE A 46 -24.79 8.50 28.97
N PHE A 47 -25.02 8.25 27.69
CA PHE A 47 -24.95 9.25 26.62
C PHE A 47 -26.21 9.22 25.75
N ASP A 48 -26.67 10.40 25.33
CA ASP A 48 -27.82 10.56 24.43
C ASP A 48 -27.57 9.97 23.03
N ALA A 49 -26.30 10.00 22.58
CA ALA A 49 -25.87 9.45 21.30
C ALA A 49 -24.49 8.81 21.39
N VAL A 50 -24.27 7.75 20.60
CA VAL A 50 -22.98 7.06 20.48
C VAL A 50 -22.59 7.04 19.00
N ILE A 51 -21.44 7.63 18.67
CA ILE A 51 -20.88 7.65 17.33
C ILE A 51 -19.72 6.66 17.28
N LEU A 52 -19.79 5.68 16.37
CA LEU A 52 -18.74 4.70 16.18
C LEU A 52 -17.74 5.21 15.13
N SER A 53 -16.50 5.46 15.56
CA SER A 53 -15.44 6.03 14.71
C SER A 53 -14.09 5.29 14.90
N TYR A 54 -14.14 3.97 15.06
CA TYR A 54 -12.96 3.12 15.35
C TYR A 54 -12.17 2.68 14.11
N GLY A 55 -12.57 3.12 12.91
CA GLY A 55 -11.88 2.81 11.66
C GLY A 55 -11.98 1.34 11.24
N ALA A 56 -11.02 0.89 10.43
CA ALA A 56 -10.86 -0.49 9.99
C ALA A 56 -9.45 -0.96 10.32
N GLU A 57 -9.35 -1.92 11.24
CA GLU A 57 -8.07 -2.32 11.86
C GLU A 57 -7.26 -3.30 11.00
N THR A 58 -7.92 -4.07 10.13
CA THR A 58 -7.29 -5.16 9.38
C THR A 58 -7.57 -5.05 7.88
N ASP A 59 -6.58 -5.40 7.06
CA ASP A 59 -6.75 -5.62 5.63
C ASP A 59 -7.62 -6.84 5.30
N ARG A 60 -8.15 -6.85 4.08
CA ARG A 60 -8.86 -8.02 3.53
C ARG A 60 -7.89 -9.14 3.22
N LYS A 61 -8.33 -10.39 3.43
CA LYS A 61 -7.63 -11.57 2.93
C LYS A 61 -7.73 -11.65 1.40
N LEU A 62 -6.67 -12.17 0.77
CA LEU A 62 -6.63 -12.54 -0.64
C LEU A 62 -7.46 -13.80 -0.90
N GLY A 63 -7.52 -14.72 0.07
CA GLY A 63 -8.27 -15.97 -0.05
C GLY A 63 -7.63 -16.95 -1.03
N ILE A 64 -6.29 -16.97 -1.09
CA ILE A 64 -5.51 -17.82 -2.00
C ILE A 64 -4.65 -18.83 -1.24
N PRO A 65 -4.31 -19.98 -1.84
CA PRO A 65 -3.36 -20.92 -1.25
C PRO A 65 -2.02 -20.26 -0.91
N GLY A 66 -1.47 -20.61 0.24
CA GLY A 66 -0.18 -20.11 0.74
C GLY A 66 -0.19 -18.70 1.35
N GLU A 67 -1.36 -18.05 1.46
CA GLU A 67 -1.49 -16.70 2.05
C GLU A 67 -0.93 -16.60 3.48
N GLU A 68 -0.95 -17.68 4.25
CA GLU A 68 -0.51 -17.74 5.65
C GLU A 68 0.98 -18.14 5.80
N LEU A 69 1.73 -18.29 4.70
CA LEU A 69 3.17 -18.58 4.76
C LEU A 69 3.95 -17.44 5.42
N SER A 70 5.02 -17.78 6.16
CA SER A 70 5.93 -16.79 6.73
C SER A 70 6.52 -15.90 5.63
N GLY A 71 6.44 -14.58 5.79
CA GLY A 71 6.80 -13.59 4.76
C GLY A 71 5.60 -13.04 3.98
N SER A 72 4.37 -13.53 4.21
CA SER A 72 3.12 -12.97 3.67
C SER A 72 2.35 -12.19 4.74
N HIS A 73 2.43 -10.86 4.69
CA HIS A 73 1.86 -9.96 5.69
C HIS A 73 0.84 -9.00 5.08
N THR A 74 0.04 -8.34 5.91
CA THR A 74 -0.75 -7.20 5.44
C THR A 74 0.11 -5.94 5.31
N ALA A 75 -0.29 -5.04 4.42
CA ALA A 75 0.33 -3.72 4.33
C ALA A 75 0.05 -2.92 5.61
N THR A 76 -1.16 -3.02 6.17
CA THR A 76 -1.51 -2.40 7.47
C THR A 76 -0.58 -2.84 8.62
N GLU A 77 -0.19 -4.11 8.70
CA GLU A 77 0.77 -4.63 9.67
C GLU A 77 2.14 -3.95 9.52
N PHE A 78 2.63 -3.85 8.28
CA PHE A 78 3.91 -3.21 7.98
C PHE A 78 3.89 -1.69 8.27
N VAL A 79 2.78 -1.02 7.91
CA VAL A 79 2.56 0.40 8.19
C VAL A 79 2.52 0.70 9.68
N ALA A 80 1.77 -0.10 10.43
CA ALA A 80 1.65 0.03 11.87
C ALA A 80 3.00 -0.22 12.56
N TRP A 81 3.75 -1.23 12.10
CA TRP A 81 5.11 -1.54 12.56
C TRP A 81 6.06 -0.37 12.36
N TYR A 82 6.23 0.15 11.13
CA TYR A 82 7.19 1.23 10.92
C TYR A 82 6.79 2.53 11.62
N ASN A 83 5.49 2.76 11.86
CA ASN A 83 4.97 3.91 12.60
C ASN A 83 4.99 3.72 14.14
N GLY A 84 5.49 2.60 14.65
CA GLY A 84 5.60 2.35 16.09
C GLY A 84 4.26 2.12 16.80
N HIS A 85 3.30 1.49 16.13
CA HIS A 85 2.06 1.06 16.78
C HIS A 85 2.37 -0.01 17.85
N PRO A 86 1.90 0.14 19.10
CA PRO A 86 2.25 -0.77 20.20
C PRO A 86 1.94 -2.25 19.92
N ASP A 87 0.82 -2.54 19.27
CA ASP A 87 0.41 -3.92 18.93
C ASP A 87 1.25 -4.56 17.81
N TYR A 88 2.01 -3.76 17.04
CA TYR A 88 2.77 -4.24 15.88
C TYR A 88 4.28 -4.05 16.03
N GLN A 89 4.76 -3.37 17.08
CA GLN A 89 6.20 -3.10 17.30
C GLN A 89 7.07 -4.36 17.40
N ASN A 90 6.48 -5.49 17.85
CA ASN A 90 7.17 -6.78 17.99
C ASN A 90 7.07 -7.65 16.73
N ARG A 91 6.45 -7.15 15.65
CA ARG A 91 6.41 -7.87 14.37
C ARG A 91 7.80 -7.89 13.75
N SER A 92 8.10 -8.99 13.08
CA SER A 92 9.33 -9.19 12.33
C SER A 92 9.01 -9.29 10.84
N PHE A 93 9.77 -8.57 10.03
CA PHE A 93 9.71 -8.60 8.57
C PHE A 93 11.08 -8.98 8.05
N ASP A 94 11.16 -10.09 7.31
CA ASP A 94 12.40 -10.51 6.67
C ASP A 94 12.64 -9.67 5.41
N VAL A 95 13.57 -8.72 5.52
CA VAL A 95 14.01 -7.85 4.41
C VAL A 95 15.34 -8.31 3.80
N SER A 96 15.80 -9.54 4.10
CA SER A 96 17.02 -10.12 3.53
C SER A 96 16.82 -10.68 2.11
N CYS A 97 15.58 -10.77 1.65
CA CYS A 97 15.27 -11.21 0.28
C CYS A 97 15.59 -10.13 -0.76
N LYS A 98 15.79 -10.54 -2.01
CA LYS A 98 16.04 -9.60 -3.13
C LYS A 98 14.78 -8.93 -3.68
N ARG A 99 13.62 -9.57 -3.55
CA ARG A 99 12.36 -9.11 -4.15
C ARG A 99 11.23 -9.08 -3.14
N ALA A 100 10.58 -7.92 -3.05
CA ALA A 100 9.34 -7.73 -2.32
C ALA A 100 8.18 -7.49 -3.29
N VAL A 101 7.02 -8.06 -2.99
CA VAL A 101 5.79 -7.92 -3.78
C VAL A 101 4.73 -7.22 -2.94
N VAL A 102 4.11 -6.18 -3.50
CA VAL A 102 2.99 -5.46 -2.88
C VAL A 102 1.75 -5.66 -3.72
N ILE A 103 0.69 -6.24 -3.14
CA ILE A 103 -0.57 -6.49 -3.86
C ILE A 103 -1.54 -5.33 -3.61
N GLY A 104 -1.94 -4.64 -4.66
CA GLY A 104 -2.80 -3.46 -4.58
C GLY A 104 -2.13 -2.22 -5.18
N GLN A 105 -2.94 -1.23 -5.54
CA GLN A 105 -2.51 0.02 -6.18
C GLN A 105 -3.29 1.23 -5.61
N GLY A 106 -3.46 1.24 -4.29
CA GLY A 106 -3.95 2.40 -3.53
C GLY A 106 -2.79 3.12 -2.83
N ASN A 107 -3.06 4.24 -2.15
CA ASN A 107 -2.02 5.02 -1.49
C ASN A 107 -1.27 4.23 -0.40
N VAL A 108 -1.92 3.31 0.33
CA VAL A 108 -1.24 2.47 1.32
C VAL A 108 -0.18 1.57 0.67
N ALA A 109 -0.48 0.99 -0.50
CA ALA A 109 0.50 0.24 -1.29
C ALA A 109 1.66 1.13 -1.74
N MET A 110 1.37 2.39 -2.13
CA MET A 110 2.38 3.37 -2.51
C MET A 110 3.31 3.71 -1.34
N ASP A 111 2.75 3.97 -0.15
CA ASP A 111 3.53 4.26 1.05
C ASP A 111 4.49 3.11 1.39
N VAL A 112 3.99 1.87 1.39
CA VAL A 112 4.79 0.67 1.66
C VAL A 112 5.90 0.52 0.62
N CYS A 113 5.57 0.66 -0.67
CA CYS A 113 6.57 0.60 -1.73
C CYS A 113 7.63 1.70 -1.57
N ARG A 114 7.22 2.92 -1.23
CA ARG A 114 8.12 4.07 -1.06
C ARG A 114 9.07 3.87 0.12
N ILE A 115 8.59 3.36 1.26
CA ILE A 115 9.43 3.04 2.41
C ILE A 115 10.47 1.96 2.05
N LEU A 116 10.09 0.93 1.29
CA LEU A 116 11.03 -0.10 0.81
C LEU A 116 12.03 0.43 -0.23
N CYS A 117 11.64 1.43 -1.03
CA CYS A 117 12.51 2.05 -2.02
C CYS A 117 13.55 3.00 -1.42
N LYS A 118 13.24 3.65 -0.29
CA LYS A 118 14.09 4.68 0.32
C LYS A 118 15.27 4.11 1.08
N THR A 119 16.30 4.94 1.21
CA THR A 119 17.49 4.68 2.02
C THR A 119 17.27 5.06 3.48
N VAL A 120 18.13 4.55 4.36
CA VAL A 120 18.15 4.97 5.78
C VAL A 120 18.39 6.47 5.90
N ASP A 121 19.24 7.07 5.07
CA ASP A 121 19.54 8.50 5.13
C ASP A 121 18.33 9.39 4.79
N GLU A 122 17.45 8.93 3.91
CA GLU A 122 16.17 9.60 3.61
C GLU A 122 15.16 9.48 4.76
N LEU A 123 15.21 8.37 5.50
CA LEU A 123 14.20 8.05 6.52
C LEU A 123 14.61 8.47 7.94
N LYS A 124 15.91 8.54 8.26
CA LYS A 124 16.39 8.78 9.64
C LYS A 124 15.99 10.12 10.25
N ASN A 125 15.63 11.09 9.40
CA ASN A 125 15.17 12.42 9.83
C ASN A 125 13.63 12.55 9.88
N THR A 126 12.92 11.43 9.70
CA THR A 126 11.46 11.34 9.81
C THR A 126 11.06 10.81 11.19
N ASP A 127 9.75 10.69 11.46
CA ASP A 127 9.24 10.06 12.68
C ASP A 127 9.06 8.54 12.55
N ILE A 128 9.78 7.89 11.63
CA ILE A 128 9.84 6.43 11.55
C ILE A 128 10.41 5.84 12.86
N SER A 129 9.86 4.71 13.29
CA SER A 129 10.32 4.05 14.52
C SER A 129 11.75 3.52 14.39
N ALA A 130 12.54 3.63 15.46
CA ALA A 130 13.94 3.22 15.47
C ALA A 130 14.13 1.72 15.12
N HIS A 131 13.30 0.85 15.70
CA HIS A 131 13.36 -0.59 15.43
C HIS A 131 13.11 -0.93 13.95
N ALA A 132 12.20 -0.22 13.29
CA ALA A 132 11.95 -0.41 11.87
C ALA A 132 13.11 0.09 11.01
N LEU A 133 13.70 1.24 11.37
CA LEU A 133 14.86 1.78 10.68
C LEU A 133 16.08 0.84 10.78
N GLU A 134 16.32 0.22 11.94
CA GLU A 134 17.38 -0.78 12.13
C GLU A 134 17.22 -2.02 11.25
N VAL A 135 15.97 -2.48 11.05
CA VAL A 135 15.66 -3.59 10.15
C VAL A 135 15.86 -3.16 8.69
N LEU A 136 15.32 -2.01 8.29
CA LEU A 136 15.45 -1.47 6.93
C LEU A 136 16.91 -1.19 6.54
N ALA A 137 17.77 -0.82 7.51
CA ALA A 137 19.20 -0.64 7.30
C ALA A 137 19.92 -1.91 6.83
N LYS A 138 19.36 -3.09 7.13
CA LYS A 138 19.89 -4.41 6.74
C LYS A 138 19.20 -4.97 5.50
N SER A 139 18.30 -4.21 4.88
CA SER A 139 17.53 -4.65 3.71
C SER A 139 18.43 -4.99 2.54
N GLN A 140 18.21 -6.15 1.94
CA GLN A 140 18.84 -6.60 0.70
C GLN A 140 17.88 -6.54 -0.49
N ILE A 141 16.72 -5.90 -0.32
CA ILE A 141 15.72 -5.75 -1.38
C ILE A 141 16.28 -4.86 -2.49
N GLU A 142 16.24 -5.39 -3.70
CA GLU A 142 16.69 -4.74 -4.93
C GLU A 142 15.51 -4.43 -5.86
N GLU A 143 14.44 -5.24 -5.81
CA GLU A 143 13.26 -5.05 -6.66
C GLU A 143 11.97 -5.06 -5.82
N ILE A 144 11.13 -4.04 -6.01
CA ILE A 144 9.82 -3.90 -5.38
C ILE A 144 8.78 -3.98 -6.49
N HIS A 145 7.89 -4.97 -6.43
CA HIS A 145 6.88 -5.24 -7.44
C HIS A 145 5.48 -4.90 -6.93
N MET A 146 4.88 -3.82 -7.42
CA MET A 146 3.50 -3.47 -7.10
C MET A 146 2.56 -4.10 -8.13
N ILE A 147 1.60 -4.90 -7.67
CA ILE A 147 0.72 -5.72 -8.51
C ILE A 147 -0.71 -5.19 -8.48
N GLY A 148 -1.20 -4.72 -9.62
CA GLY A 148 -2.58 -4.32 -9.84
C GLY A 148 -3.36 -5.33 -10.66
N ARG A 149 -4.53 -5.75 -10.17
CA ARG A 149 -5.41 -6.67 -10.93
C ARG A 149 -6.09 -6.02 -12.13
N ARG A 150 -6.26 -4.69 -12.14
CA ARG A 150 -6.88 -3.91 -13.22
C ARG A 150 -5.83 -3.08 -13.96
N GLY A 151 -6.26 -2.23 -14.89
CA GLY A 151 -5.41 -1.35 -15.66
C GLY A 151 -5.14 0.00 -14.99
N PRO A 152 -4.32 0.85 -15.64
CA PRO A 152 -3.90 2.14 -15.11
C PRO A 152 -5.05 3.14 -14.92
N ALA A 153 -6.13 3.06 -15.72
CA ALA A 153 -7.32 3.88 -15.53
C ALA A 153 -8.04 3.62 -14.19
N GLN A 154 -7.91 2.40 -13.64
CA GLN A 154 -8.58 1.98 -12.42
C GLN A 154 -7.67 1.95 -11.19
N ALA A 155 -6.44 2.44 -11.32
CA ALA A 155 -5.53 2.61 -10.20
C ALA A 155 -6.11 3.60 -9.17
N ALA A 156 -5.94 3.30 -7.89
CA ALA A 156 -6.54 4.07 -6.79
C ALA A 156 -5.55 5.03 -6.11
N PHE A 157 -4.27 5.01 -6.52
CA PHE A 157 -3.29 5.97 -6.03
C PHE A 157 -3.57 7.38 -6.56
N THR A 158 -3.21 8.39 -5.78
CA THR A 158 -3.37 9.79 -6.20
C THR A 158 -2.16 10.30 -6.98
N THR A 159 -2.33 11.43 -7.67
CA THR A 159 -1.28 12.05 -8.50
C THR A 159 -0.03 12.46 -7.73
N GLY A 160 -0.20 12.90 -6.47
CA GLY A 160 0.93 13.22 -5.60
C GLY A 160 1.79 11.98 -5.35
N GLU A 161 1.16 10.88 -4.92
CA GLU A 161 1.85 9.63 -4.59
C GLU A 161 2.66 9.07 -5.76
N ILE A 162 2.05 8.95 -6.94
CA ILE A 162 2.75 8.35 -8.09
C ILE A 162 3.87 9.23 -8.60
N ARG A 163 3.75 10.56 -8.50
CA ARG A 163 4.78 11.50 -8.94
C ARG A 163 6.06 11.36 -8.11
N GLU A 164 5.94 11.08 -6.81
CA GLU A 164 7.11 10.93 -5.92
C GLU A 164 8.07 9.84 -6.40
N PHE A 165 7.56 8.76 -7.01
CA PHE A 165 8.40 7.67 -7.51
C PHE A 165 9.36 8.10 -8.63
N GLY A 166 9.00 9.12 -9.42
CA GLY A 166 9.89 9.70 -10.43
C GLY A 166 11.10 10.43 -9.83
N HIS A 167 11.02 10.83 -8.56
CA HIS A 167 12.02 11.65 -7.86
C HIS A 167 12.81 10.88 -6.78
N LEU A 168 12.62 9.56 -6.68
CA LEU A 168 13.38 8.73 -5.75
C LEU A 168 14.88 8.76 -6.08
N ILE A 169 15.70 8.93 -5.05
CA ILE A 169 17.16 9.09 -5.19
C ILE A 169 17.90 7.75 -5.28
N HIS A 170 17.28 6.65 -4.84
CA HIS A 170 17.91 5.33 -4.75
C HIS A 170 17.16 4.24 -5.54
N ALA A 171 15.93 4.52 -5.94
CA ALA A 171 15.12 3.62 -6.76
C ALA A 171 14.59 4.36 -8.00
N TYR A 172 14.29 3.61 -9.05
CA TYR A 172 13.64 4.15 -10.24
C TYR A 172 12.40 3.34 -10.63
N PRO A 173 11.32 4.01 -11.09
CA PRO A 173 10.09 3.34 -11.45
C PRO A 173 10.20 2.67 -12.83
N ILE A 174 9.53 1.54 -13.01
CA ILE A 174 9.46 0.81 -14.27
C ILE A 174 8.00 0.45 -14.51
N VAL A 175 7.49 0.85 -15.67
CA VAL A 175 6.20 0.41 -16.20
C VAL A 175 6.43 -0.13 -17.60
N LYS A 176 5.84 -1.28 -17.92
CA LYS A 176 5.93 -1.82 -19.28
C LYS A 176 4.98 -1.07 -20.20
N ALA A 177 5.41 -0.79 -21.44
CA ALA A 177 4.57 -0.14 -22.44
C ALA A 177 3.29 -0.95 -22.75
N GLU A 178 3.36 -2.28 -22.70
CA GLU A 178 2.20 -3.18 -22.89
C GLU A 178 1.11 -2.96 -21.85
N ASP A 179 1.47 -2.66 -20.60
CA ASP A 179 0.54 -2.42 -19.50
C ASP A 179 -0.18 -1.06 -19.60
N LEU A 180 0.27 -0.17 -20.51
CA LEU A 180 -0.36 1.12 -20.75
C LEU A 180 -1.32 1.11 -21.95
N GLN A 181 -1.50 -0.01 -22.62
CA GLN A 181 -2.48 -0.13 -23.70
C GLN A 181 -3.91 -0.12 -23.13
N LEU A 182 -4.63 0.98 -23.36
CA LEU A 182 -6.01 1.14 -22.90
C LEU A 182 -7.01 0.55 -23.89
N ASN A 183 -7.97 -0.24 -23.40
CA ASN A 183 -9.16 -0.60 -24.19
C ASN A 183 -10.10 0.62 -24.34
N GLY A 184 -11.09 0.53 -25.23
CA GLY A 184 -11.99 1.65 -25.51
C GLY A 184 -12.79 2.13 -24.30
N ALA A 185 -13.16 1.24 -23.37
CA ALA A 185 -13.83 1.62 -22.13
C ALA A 185 -12.90 2.41 -21.18
N SER A 186 -11.64 1.97 -21.05
CA SER A 186 -10.64 2.63 -20.22
C SER A 186 -10.23 3.99 -20.78
N GLN A 187 -10.21 4.16 -22.12
CA GLN A 187 -10.00 5.47 -22.75
C GLN A 187 -11.09 6.47 -22.33
N LYS A 188 -12.37 6.05 -22.39
CA LYS A 188 -13.49 6.88 -21.91
C LYS A 188 -13.42 7.16 -20.41
N GLU A 189 -12.97 6.20 -19.60
CA GLU A 189 -12.77 6.41 -18.15
C GLU A 189 -11.69 7.45 -17.84
N MET A 190 -10.68 7.62 -18.70
CA MET A 190 -9.65 8.66 -18.56
C MET A 190 -10.19 10.06 -18.88
N GLU A 191 -11.25 10.16 -19.68
CA GLU A 191 -11.88 11.41 -20.11
C GLU A 191 -12.98 11.87 -19.15
N ASP A 192 -13.33 11.06 -18.14
CA ASP A 192 -14.38 11.37 -17.17
C ASP A 192 -14.02 12.61 -16.33
N PRO A 193 -14.77 13.72 -16.45
CA PRO A 193 -14.49 14.97 -15.74
C PRO A 193 -14.67 14.87 -14.23
N LEU A 194 -15.33 13.82 -13.72
CA LEU A 194 -15.42 13.56 -12.28
C LEU A 194 -14.10 13.04 -11.69
N TYR A 195 -13.22 12.48 -12.53
CA TYR A 195 -11.96 11.88 -12.11
C TYR A 195 -10.76 12.39 -12.91
N PRO A 196 -10.51 13.72 -12.95
CA PRO A 196 -9.48 14.33 -13.80
C PRO A 196 -8.05 13.86 -13.45
N ALA A 197 -7.85 13.36 -12.24
CA ALA A 197 -6.57 12.81 -11.78
C ALA A 197 -6.14 11.56 -12.57
N ARG A 198 -7.07 10.79 -13.17
CA ARG A 198 -6.75 9.56 -13.91
C ARG A 198 -5.83 9.83 -15.09
N LYS A 199 -6.14 10.87 -15.89
CA LYS A 199 -5.32 11.27 -17.04
C LYS A 199 -3.91 11.68 -16.62
N HIS A 200 -3.81 12.49 -15.56
CA HIS A 200 -2.52 12.94 -15.03
C HIS A 200 -1.68 11.78 -14.49
N ASN A 201 -2.32 10.84 -13.79
CA ASN A 201 -1.66 9.62 -13.31
C ASN A 201 -1.13 8.79 -14.48
N TYR A 202 -1.92 8.64 -15.54
CA TYR A 202 -1.52 7.92 -16.75
C TYR A 202 -0.32 8.57 -17.45
N GLU A 203 -0.32 9.89 -17.60
CA GLU A 203 0.80 10.64 -18.17
C GLU A 203 2.09 10.44 -17.35
N ILE A 204 2.00 10.41 -16.02
CA ILE A 204 3.14 10.08 -15.15
C ILE A 204 3.61 8.65 -15.39
N LEU A 205 2.71 7.66 -15.45
CA LEU A 205 3.08 6.28 -15.75
C LEU A 205 3.76 6.14 -17.11
N GLN A 206 3.32 6.89 -18.12
CA GLN A 206 3.98 6.92 -19.43
C GLN A 206 5.43 7.42 -19.34
N SER A 207 5.72 8.39 -18.47
CA SER A 207 7.09 8.87 -18.24
C SER A 207 8.00 7.85 -17.55
N PHE A 208 7.44 6.78 -16.98
CA PHE A 208 8.20 5.69 -16.36
C PHE A 208 8.55 4.57 -17.35
N VAL A 209 8.05 4.65 -18.59
CA VAL A 209 8.43 3.73 -19.66
C VAL A 209 9.85 4.09 -20.12
N ASN A 210 10.77 3.14 -20.07
CA ASN A 210 12.17 3.30 -20.48
C ASN A 210 12.91 4.45 -19.75
N ILE A 211 12.56 4.74 -18.49
CA ILE A 211 13.29 5.72 -17.70
C ILE A 211 14.76 5.31 -17.54
N ASP A 212 15.69 6.26 -17.62
CA ASP A 212 17.09 6.01 -17.30
C ASP A 212 17.24 5.74 -15.79
N PRO A 213 17.81 4.59 -15.38
CA PRO A 213 18.14 4.33 -13.99
C PRO A 213 19.00 5.43 -13.36
N ALA A 214 19.83 6.13 -14.14
CA ALA A 214 20.71 7.21 -13.68
C ALA A 214 21.56 6.80 -12.45
N GLY A 215 22.05 5.55 -12.45
CA GLY A 215 22.86 4.98 -11.38
C GLY A 215 22.08 4.53 -10.12
N ARG A 216 20.75 4.66 -10.09
CA ARG A 216 19.90 4.21 -8.98
C ARG A 216 19.83 2.68 -8.97
N PRO A 217 20.20 1.99 -7.88
CA PRO A 217 20.35 0.54 -7.88
C PRO A 217 19.03 -0.23 -7.69
N ARG A 218 18.01 0.35 -7.06
CA ARG A 218 16.75 -0.35 -6.79
C ARG A 218 15.71 -0.14 -7.90
N LYS A 219 14.95 -1.18 -8.20
CA LYS A 219 13.86 -1.15 -9.17
C LYS A 219 12.51 -1.11 -8.45
N PHE A 220 11.65 -0.20 -8.87
CA PHE A 220 10.25 -0.22 -8.50
C PHE A 220 9.39 -0.55 -9.73
N VAL A 221 8.89 -1.77 -9.81
CA VAL A 221 8.15 -2.27 -10.98
C VAL A 221 6.65 -2.25 -10.71
N ILE A 222 5.90 -1.52 -11.53
CA ILE A 222 4.44 -1.46 -11.45
C ILE A 222 3.87 -2.39 -12.52
N HIS A 223 3.12 -3.40 -12.08
CA HIS A 223 2.44 -4.34 -12.96
C HIS A 223 0.94 -4.05 -12.94
N PHE A 224 0.34 -4.02 -14.12
CA PHE A 224 -1.10 -3.98 -14.28
C PHE A 224 -1.63 -5.32 -14.78
N PHE A 225 -2.95 -5.50 -14.72
CA PHE A 225 -3.63 -6.67 -15.24
C PHE A 225 -3.11 -8.01 -14.68
N LYS A 226 -2.75 -8.06 -13.39
CA LYS A 226 -2.28 -9.30 -12.74
C LYS A 226 -2.96 -9.55 -11.41
N SER A 227 -3.49 -10.76 -11.22
CA SER A 227 -4.08 -11.21 -9.95
C SER A 227 -3.18 -12.26 -9.30
N PRO A 228 -2.97 -12.22 -7.98
CA PRO A 228 -2.30 -13.33 -7.29
C PRO A 228 -3.21 -14.55 -7.27
N LYS A 229 -2.64 -15.73 -7.56
CA LYS A 229 -3.34 -17.03 -7.57
C LYS A 229 -2.96 -17.95 -6.44
N ALA A 230 -1.68 -17.98 -6.12
CA ALA A 230 -1.12 -18.80 -5.06
C ALA A 230 0.21 -18.19 -4.62
N ILE A 231 0.58 -18.47 -3.38
CA ILE A 231 1.91 -18.21 -2.85
C ILE A 231 2.52 -19.57 -2.56
N GLU A 232 3.74 -19.79 -3.03
CA GLU A 232 4.42 -21.08 -2.93
C GLU A 232 5.74 -20.93 -2.16
N GLY A 233 6.08 -21.98 -1.42
CA GLY A 233 7.36 -22.12 -0.72
C GLY A 233 7.28 -23.12 0.43
N SER A 234 8.44 -23.49 0.99
CA SER A 234 8.55 -24.48 2.06
C SER A 234 8.59 -23.80 3.43
N GLY A 235 7.42 -23.58 4.03
CA GLY A 235 7.27 -22.92 5.35
C GLY A 235 7.48 -21.41 5.36
N ARG A 236 8.02 -20.84 4.27
CA ARG A 236 8.15 -19.41 4.00
C ARG A 236 7.82 -19.11 2.54
N VAL A 237 7.56 -17.84 2.23
CA VAL A 237 7.38 -17.38 0.85
C VAL A 237 8.68 -17.55 0.06
N GLU A 238 8.58 -18.16 -1.12
CA GLU A 238 9.66 -18.28 -2.10
C GLU A 238 9.27 -17.68 -3.47
N LYS A 239 7.99 -17.75 -3.83
CA LYS A 239 7.46 -17.14 -5.05
C LYS A 239 5.95 -16.91 -4.96
N ILE A 240 5.46 -16.02 -5.82
CA ILE A 240 4.04 -15.79 -6.04
C ILE A 240 3.66 -16.18 -7.47
N ILE A 241 2.52 -16.84 -7.63
CA ILE A 241 1.92 -17.16 -8.92
C ILE A 241 0.93 -16.04 -9.27
N LEU A 242 1.17 -15.38 -10.40
CA LEU A 242 0.32 -14.31 -10.91
C LEU A 242 -0.41 -14.81 -12.16
N GLU A 243 -1.71 -14.53 -12.25
CA GLU A 243 -2.50 -14.74 -13.47
C GLU A 243 -2.68 -13.41 -14.20
N LYS A 244 -2.45 -13.42 -15.52
CA LYS A 244 -2.78 -12.29 -16.40
C LYS A 244 -4.29 -12.12 -16.50
N ASN A 245 -4.74 -10.88 -16.43
CA ASN A 245 -6.13 -10.49 -16.54
C ASN A 245 -6.40 -9.75 -17.85
N VAL A 246 -7.66 -9.76 -18.25
CA VAL A 246 -8.25 -8.78 -19.15
C VAL A 246 -9.34 -8.00 -18.40
N LEU A 247 -9.71 -6.83 -18.91
CA LEU A 247 -10.85 -6.08 -18.37
C LEU A 247 -12.11 -6.38 -19.19
N GLU A 248 -13.21 -6.64 -18.50
CA GLU A 248 -14.54 -6.78 -19.08
C GLU A 248 -15.54 -5.89 -18.34
N GLY A 249 -16.58 -5.43 -19.06
CA GLY A 249 -17.65 -4.60 -18.52
C GLY A 249 -17.69 -3.19 -19.10
N GLU A 250 -18.66 -2.42 -18.63
CA GLU A 250 -18.94 -1.06 -19.09
C GLU A 250 -17.99 -0.03 -18.49
N VAL A 251 -17.92 1.15 -19.13
CA VAL A 251 -17.19 2.34 -18.65
C VAL A 251 -17.54 2.62 -17.19
N GLY A 252 -16.53 2.70 -16.33
CA GLY A 252 -16.68 3.00 -14.90
C GLY A 252 -17.02 1.79 -14.03
N ASN A 253 -17.31 0.62 -14.63
CA ASN A 253 -17.63 -0.62 -13.91
C ASN A 253 -16.86 -1.84 -14.44
N GLN A 254 -15.69 -1.61 -15.05
CA GLN A 254 -14.85 -2.69 -15.54
C GLN A 254 -14.31 -3.57 -14.40
N LYS A 255 -14.33 -4.87 -14.64
CA LYS A 255 -13.82 -5.91 -13.72
C LYS A 255 -12.67 -6.66 -14.38
N ALA A 256 -11.72 -7.07 -13.56
CA ALA A 256 -10.64 -7.96 -14.01
C ALA A 256 -11.16 -9.39 -14.12
N LYS A 257 -10.83 -10.05 -15.24
CA LYS A 257 -11.11 -11.47 -15.48
C LYS A 257 -9.81 -12.18 -15.84
N GLY A 258 -9.55 -13.28 -15.15
CA GLY A 258 -8.41 -14.15 -15.39
C GLY A 258 -8.41 -14.76 -16.78
N THR A 259 -7.25 -14.81 -17.42
CA THR A 259 -7.06 -15.41 -18.76
C THR A 259 -6.67 -16.89 -18.70
N GLY A 260 -6.39 -17.43 -17.52
CA GLY A 260 -5.76 -18.74 -17.34
C GLY A 260 -4.24 -18.74 -17.55
N GLN A 261 -3.65 -17.67 -18.10
CA GLN A 261 -2.19 -17.58 -18.29
C GLN A 261 -1.51 -17.16 -16.98
N THR A 262 -0.64 -18.00 -16.46
CA THR A 262 0.09 -17.76 -15.22
C THR A 262 1.58 -17.55 -15.43
N GLU A 263 2.18 -16.74 -14.57
CA GLU A 263 3.63 -16.58 -14.43
C GLU A 263 4.04 -16.66 -12.96
N ALA A 264 5.25 -17.12 -12.70
CA ALA A 264 5.83 -17.15 -11.37
C ALA A 264 6.78 -15.95 -11.19
N LEU A 265 6.75 -15.35 -10.01
CA LEU A 265 7.68 -14.31 -9.60
C LEU A 265 8.30 -14.69 -8.26
N ASP A 266 9.60 -14.94 -8.25
CA ASP A 266 10.34 -15.22 -7.01
C ASP A 266 10.29 -13.99 -6.09
N CYS A 267 10.02 -14.21 -4.82
CA CYS A 267 9.99 -13.17 -3.80
C CYS A 267 10.11 -13.77 -2.41
N GLY A 268 10.59 -12.99 -1.45
CA GLY A 268 10.69 -13.43 -0.04
C GLY A 268 9.76 -12.66 0.91
N LEU A 269 9.15 -11.59 0.42
CA LEU A 269 8.26 -10.72 1.17
C LEU A 269 7.05 -10.37 0.31
N ILE A 270 5.84 -10.58 0.83
CA ILE A 270 4.57 -10.20 0.21
C ILE A 270 3.80 -9.32 1.20
N LEU A 271 3.34 -8.16 0.73
CA LEU A 271 2.53 -7.21 1.49
C LEU A 271 1.20 -6.97 0.78
N ARG A 272 0.09 -7.45 1.35
CA ARG A 272 -1.26 -7.29 0.75
C ARG A 272 -1.93 -6.00 1.23
N SER A 273 -2.30 -5.14 0.28
CA SER A 273 -2.98 -3.85 0.46
C SER A 273 -4.26 -3.82 -0.38
N VAL A 274 -5.21 -4.71 -0.05
CA VAL A 274 -6.43 -4.96 -0.84
C VAL A 274 -7.73 -4.61 -0.10
N GLY A 275 -7.62 -3.97 1.07
CA GLY A 275 -8.72 -3.44 1.87
C GLY A 275 -8.66 -1.93 1.96
#